data_AF-A0A8H3C2Z4-F1
#
_entry.id   AF-A0A8H3C2Z4-F1
#
_cell.length_a   1.000
_cell.length_b   1.000
_cell.length_c   1.000
_cell.angle_alpha   90.00
_cell.angle_beta   90.00
_cell.angle_gamma   90.00
#
_symmetry.space_group_name_H-M   'P 1'
#
loop_
_entity.id
_entity.type
_entity.pdbx_description
1 polymer ?
#
loop_
_entity_poly.entity_id
_entity_poly.type
_entity_poly.pdbx_seq_one_letter_code
_entity_poly.pdbx_strand_id
1 'polypeptide(L)'
;MCADVRTGSSAPPRPLKRLAHPSTLALEILPRTPVPHGSLYTRSLESPTLRHTDSLRLTLGAFGRKHRLHLRPNHDLIHPAARINHLAADGSISRTEPLLRSSILVYEGVVIDESYSAHRLREDAAGGVSRPWDEPPPGELGWARIMVHSQGNPEQGIAPVYEGAFSVLGEVYHILTRDNYIRTRGPLDFHPDGLAVDELDGGLVIFRDSDMEKPPITESHMCSHDGLGFNQDEGHPVLQAGRQQPPVEYGAPWYDPFGLLEPVPKMGMLGKRDDVAGSNSTSNFADQIGNTSGCSKTQKLVYMGVAADCEYISRYGGAPNATTMILNDWNTASSLYKTTFNMSLGIVELAMQEATCPPASPTPNPAWNTPCTDSITLNDRLSLFSAWRGERGGSSGSGPGDSAGLWHLMSGCPTGTEVGVAWLGQVCNTKSSGSQGNVVSGTAVSTAGRTEWQVVAHEIGHNFGAIHDCTTGCTGSSACCPRSRTSCDSGSQFIMSPVSSSGESTFSPCSIGNI
;
A
#
# COMPACT_ATOMS: atom_id res chain seq x y z
N MET A 1 -10.14 -40.15 10.26
CA MET A 1 -10.55 -38.73 10.39
C MET A 1 -9.28 -37.93 10.30
N CYS A 2 -8.91 -37.49 9.10
CA CYS A 2 -7.76 -36.60 8.90
C CYS A 2 -8.23 -35.19 9.27
N ALA A 3 -7.59 -34.59 10.27
CA ALA A 3 -7.79 -33.18 10.58
C ALA A 3 -7.13 -32.38 9.45
N ASP A 4 -7.93 -31.63 8.70
CA ASP A 4 -7.44 -30.58 7.80
C ASP A 4 -6.63 -29.58 8.63
N VAL A 5 -5.31 -29.57 8.44
CA VAL A 5 -4.47 -28.45 8.83
C VAL A 5 -4.76 -27.35 7.81
N ARG A 6 -5.75 -26.50 8.09
CA ARG A 6 -6.02 -25.31 7.29
C ARG A 6 -4.83 -24.37 7.43
N THR A 7 -4.01 -24.28 6.39
CA THR A 7 -3.00 -23.23 6.20
C THR A 7 -3.72 -21.89 6.14
N GLY A 8 -3.50 -21.02 7.13
CA GLY A 8 -4.10 -19.70 7.14
C GLY A 8 -3.37 -18.76 6.17
N SER A 9 -4.04 -17.65 5.83
CA SER A 9 -3.63 -16.71 4.79
C SER A 9 -4.03 -15.29 5.18
N SER A 10 -3.41 -14.24 4.59
CA SER A 10 -3.98 -12.89 4.56
C SER A 10 -5.42 -13.02 4.08
N ALA A 11 -6.39 -12.78 4.95
CA ALA A 11 -7.79 -13.09 4.70
C ALA A 11 -8.49 -11.94 3.95
N PRO A 12 -9.54 -12.19 3.14
CA PRO A 12 -10.35 -11.10 2.63
C PRO A 12 -10.96 -10.31 3.80
N PRO A 13 -11.25 -9.01 3.60
CA PRO A 13 -11.89 -8.21 4.61
C PRO A 13 -13.25 -8.83 4.99
N ARG A 14 -13.57 -8.77 6.28
CA ARG A 14 -14.82 -9.33 6.81
C ARG A 14 -16.05 -8.64 6.21
N PRO A 15 -17.23 -9.26 6.27
CA PRO A 15 -18.45 -8.71 5.69
C PRO A 15 -18.73 -7.28 6.19
N LEU A 16 -18.93 -6.36 5.24
CA LEU A 16 -19.32 -4.98 5.53
C LEU A 16 -20.81 -4.90 5.89
N LYS A 17 -21.13 -4.31 7.05
CA LYS A 17 -22.51 -4.25 7.57
C LYS A 17 -23.20 -2.92 7.36
N ARG A 18 -22.44 -1.88 7.06
CA ARG A 18 -22.99 -0.54 6.84
C ARG A 18 -22.31 0.11 5.64
N LEU A 19 -23.15 0.68 4.78
CA LEU A 19 -22.76 1.45 3.62
C LEU A 19 -23.57 2.75 3.65
N ALA A 20 -23.01 3.84 3.12
CA ALA A 20 -23.70 5.12 2.99
C ALA A 20 -23.38 5.77 1.64
N HIS A 21 -24.16 6.79 1.29
CA HIS A 21 -23.81 7.72 0.22
C HIS A 21 -23.11 8.95 0.81
N PRO A 22 -21.94 9.36 0.30
CA PRO A 22 -21.33 10.61 0.68
C PRO A 22 -22.03 11.75 -0.07
N SER A 23 -22.45 12.78 0.66
CA SER A 23 -23.02 13.97 0.05
C SER A 23 -21.92 14.99 -0.21
N THR A 24 -21.64 15.27 -1.48
CA THR A 24 -20.56 16.21 -1.85
C THR A 24 -21.07 17.64 -1.71
N LEU A 25 -20.58 18.36 -0.71
CA LEU A 25 -21.07 19.69 -0.36
C LEU A 25 -20.33 20.80 -1.10
N ALA A 26 -19.03 20.64 -1.35
CA ALA A 26 -18.23 21.59 -2.12
C ALA A 26 -16.93 20.97 -2.64
N LEU A 27 -16.50 21.40 -3.84
CA LEU A 27 -15.16 21.20 -4.37
C LEU A 27 -14.60 22.59 -4.72
N GLU A 28 -13.70 23.09 -3.87
CA GLU A 28 -13.19 24.46 -3.96
C GLU A 28 -11.75 24.42 -4.47
N ILE A 29 -11.51 24.93 -5.68
CA ILE A 29 -10.17 25.06 -6.26
C ILE A 29 -9.51 26.31 -5.65
N LEU A 30 -8.32 26.16 -5.08
CA LEU A 30 -7.60 27.29 -4.50
C LEU A 30 -7.01 28.19 -5.59
N PRO A 31 -6.82 29.50 -5.32
CA PRO A 31 -6.22 30.42 -6.28
C PRO A 31 -4.86 29.93 -6.75
N ARG A 32 -4.66 29.90 -8.07
CA ARG A 32 -3.37 29.58 -8.68
C ARG A 32 -2.42 30.76 -8.44
N THR A 33 -1.27 30.54 -7.79
CA THR A 33 -0.25 31.59 -7.65
C THR A 33 0.30 31.97 -9.03
N PRO A 34 0.50 33.28 -9.32
CA PRO A 34 1.06 33.71 -10.59
C PRO A 34 2.49 33.18 -10.77
N VAL A 35 2.77 32.60 -11.94
CA VAL A 35 4.15 32.29 -12.36
C VAL A 35 4.89 33.62 -12.57
N PRO A 36 6.16 33.79 -12.14
CA PRO A 36 6.90 35.03 -12.35
C PRO A 36 6.95 35.45 -13.82
N HIS A 37 6.84 36.77 -14.05
CA HIS A 37 6.59 37.46 -15.30
C HIS A 37 7.31 36.92 -16.55
N GLY A 38 6.55 36.69 -17.63
CA GLY A 38 7.10 36.47 -18.97
C GLY A 38 6.18 35.82 -20.01
N SER A 39 5.01 35.31 -19.64
CA SER A 39 4.11 34.66 -20.60
C SER A 39 2.64 35.05 -20.40
N LEU A 40 1.90 35.09 -21.51
CA LEU A 40 0.49 35.47 -21.70
C LEU A 40 -0.53 34.56 -20.99
N TYR A 41 -0.23 34.03 -19.80
CA TYR A 41 -1.02 33.03 -19.08
C TYR A 41 -2.08 33.60 -18.11
N THR A 42 -2.42 34.88 -18.16
CA THR A 42 -3.40 35.47 -17.22
C THR A 42 -4.77 34.79 -17.30
N ARG A 43 -5.25 34.39 -18.48
CA ARG A 43 -6.51 33.62 -18.64
C ARG A 43 -6.48 32.23 -17.99
N SER A 44 -5.30 31.67 -17.77
CA SER A 44 -5.14 30.34 -17.17
C SER A 44 -5.29 30.34 -15.65
N LEU A 45 -5.15 31.51 -15.00
CA LEU A 45 -5.23 31.62 -13.54
C LEU A 45 -6.68 31.57 -13.01
N GLU A 46 -7.66 31.87 -13.87
CA GLU A 46 -9.09 31.98 -13.52
C GLU A 46 -9.97 30.83 -14.04
N SER A 47 -9.40 29.85 -14.76
CA SER A 47 -10.20 28.73 -15.29
C SER A 47 -10.80 27.90 -14.14
N PRO A 48 -12.13 27.69 -14.10
CA PRO A 48 -12.82 26.90 -13.07
C PRO A 48 -12.64 25.38 -13.25
N THR A 49 -11.87 24.98 -14.26
CA THR A 49 -11.55 23.58 -14.52
C THR A 49 -10.39 23.16 -13.63
N LEU A 50 -10.58 22.09 -12.85
CA LEU A 50 -9.61 21.45 -12.00
C LEU A 50 -8.46 20.87 -12.82
N ARG A 51 -7.23 21.06 -12.34
CA ARG A 51 -6.00 20.56 -12.96
C ARG A 51 -5.18 19.75 -11.96
N HIS A 52 -4.33 18.89 -12.51
CA HIS A 52 -3.39 18.08 -11.73
C HIS A 52 -2.39 18.90 -10.89
N THR A 53 -2.25 20.21 -11.15
CA THR A 53 -1.37 21.12 -10.39
C THR A 53 -2.11 21.93 -9.33
N ASP A 54 -3.44 21.86 -9.27
CA ASP A 54 -4.22 22.69 -8.37
C ASP A 54 -4.24 22.10 -6.96
N SER A 55 -4.26 22.98 -5.96
CA SER A 55 -4.71 22.59 -4.62
C SER A 55 -6.21 22.81 -4.53
N LEU A 56 -6.90 21.95 -3.78
CA LEU A 56 -8.34 22.04 -3.62
C LEU A 56 -8.78 21.67 -2.20
N ARG A 57 -9.94 22.17 -1.80
CA ARG A 57 -10.64 21.70 -0.60
C ARG A 57 -11.89 20.94 -1.02
N LEU A 58 -11.95 19.66 -0.66
CA LEU A 58 -13.13 18.83 -0.83
C LEU A 58 -13.90 18.79 0.49
N THR A 59 -15.17 19.16 0.44
CA THR A 59 -16.08 19.13 1.58
C THR A 59 -17.17 18.10 1.32
N LEU A 60 -17.25 17.07 2.16
CA LEU A 60 -18.25 16.00 2.02
C LEU A 60 -18.93 15.71 3.36
N GLY A 61 -20.19 15.29 3.29
CA GLY A 61 -20.98 14.83 4.42
C GLY A 61 -21.16 13.31 4.37
N ALA A 62 -20.86 12.61 5.45
CA ALA A 62 -21.10 11.17 5.56
C ALA A 62 -21.33 10.80 7.02
N PHE A 63 -22.21 9.80 7.26
CA PHE A 63 -22.50 9.31 8.61
C PHE A 63 -22.91 10.41 9.62
N GLY A 64 -23.61 11.44 9.15
CA GLY A 64 -24.03 12.58 9.96
C GLY A 64 -22.90 13.54 10.36
N ARG A 65 -21.73 13.44 9.72
CA ARG A 65 -20.57 14.29 9.97
C ARG A 65 -20.12 14.97 8.68
N LYS A 66 -19.51 16.15 8.82
CA LYS A 66 -18.91 16.91 7.73
C LYS A 66 -17.39 16.77 7.80
N HIS A 67 -16.76 16.51 6.66
CA HIS A 67 -15.32 16.32 6.53
C HIS A 67 -14.76 17.36 5.56
N ARG A 68 -13.63 17.98 5.94
CA ARG A 68 -12.91 19.00 5.15
C ARG A 68 -11.54 18.46 4.77
N LEU A 69 -11.41 17.99 3.54
CA LEU A 69 -10.19 17.42 3.01
C LEU A 69 -9.43 18.54 2.29
N HIS A 70 -8.27 18.92 2.83
CA HIS A 70 -7.36 19.88 2.22
C HIS A 70 -6.33 19.11 1.39
N LEU A 71 -6.41 19.26 0.08
CA LEU A 71 -5.76 18.40 -0.90
C LEU A 71 -4.81 19.22 -1.79
N ARG A 72 -3.65 18.65 -2.07
CA ARG A 72 -2.64 19.17 -2.98
C ARG A 72 -2.21 18.08 -3.97
N PRO A 73 -1.60 18.43 -5.11
CA PRO A 73 -1.12 17.44 -6.07
C PRO A 73 -0.17 16.42 -5.43
N ASN A 74 -0.34 15.13 -5.73
CA ASN A 74 0.65 14.13 -5.37
C ASN A 74 1.71 14.02 -6.48
N HIS A 75 2.87 14.63 -6.25
CA HIS A 75 3.98 14.64 -7.22
C HIS A 75 4.87 13.38 -7.18
N ASP A 76 4.73 12.55 -6.15
CA ASP A 76 5.64 11.43 -5.90
C ASP A 76 5.12 10.11 -6.51
N LEU A 77 3.82 10.05 -6.82
CA LEU A 77 3.15 8.83 -7.26
C LEU A 77 3.58 8.32 -8.64
N ILE A 78 3.81 9.22 -9.61
CA ILE A 78 4.08 8.83 -11.00
C ILE A 78 5.49 9.26 -11.37
N HIS A 79 6.35 8.33 -11.76
CA HIS A 79 7.70 8.64 -12.23
C HIS A 79 7.65 9.54 -13.50
N PRO A 80 8.57 10.50 -13.70
CA PRO A 80 8.57 11.34 -14.91
C PRO A 80 8.69 10.57 -16.23
N ALA A 81 9.30 9.38 -16.19
CA ALA A 81 9.42 8.45 -17.32
C ALA A 81 8.46 7.24 -17.23
N ALA A 82 7.38 7.38 -16.45
CA ALA A 82 6.42 6.30 -16.26
C ALA A 82 5.72 5.93 -17.58
N ARG A 83 5.44 4.64 -17.75
CA ARG A 83 4.82 4.10 -18.96
C ARG A 83 3.85 2.97 -18.64
N ILE A 84 2.88 2.77 -19.52
CA ILE A 84 2.00 1.61 -19.55
C ILE A 84 2.41 0.77 -20.76
N ASN A 85 2.82 -0.46 -20.50
CA ASN A 85 3.09 -1.49 -21.49
C ASN A 85 1.91 -2.45 -21.52
N HIS A 86 1.19 -2.47 -22.62
CA HIS A 86 0.16 -3.47 -22.91
C HIS A 86 0.86 -4.70 -23.49
N LEU A 87 0.63 -5.85 -22.86
CA LEU A 87 1.28 -7.11 -23.21
C LEU A 87 0.32 -7.98 -24.03
N ALA A 88 0.83 -8.49 -25.15
CA ALA A 88 0.13 -9.50 -25.94
C ALA A 88 0.18 -10.88 -25.25
N ALA A 89 -0.63 -11.82 -25.74
CA ALA A 89 -0.73 -13.18 -25.22
C ALA A 89 0.56 -14.01 -25.34
N ASP A 90 1.54 -13.55 -26.12
CA ASP A 90 2.88 -14.15 -26.24
C ASP A 90 3.94 -13.47 -25.34
N GLY A 91 3.52 -12.49 -24.54
CA GLY A 91 4.37 -11.71 -23.63
C GLY A 91 5.14 -10.58 -24.29
N SER A 92 5.00 -10.39 -25.60
CA SER A 92 5.55 -9.23 -26.30
C SER A 92 4.76 -7.95 -25.96
N ILE A 93 5.40 -6.80 -26.06
CA ILE A 93 4.73 -5.50 -25.86
C ILE A 93 3.95 -5.18 -27.14
N SER A 94 2.62 -5.18 -27.06
CA SER A 94 1.75 -4.81 -28.18
C SER A 94 1.68 -3.30 -28.36
N ARG A 95 1.68 -2.55 -27.25
CA ARG A 95 1.57 -1.09 -27.22
C ARG A 95 2.21 -0.52 -25.96
N THR A 96 2.96 0.57 -26.12
CA THR A 96 3.46 1.38 -25.00
C THR A 96 2.87 2.77 -25.08
N GLU A 97 2.42 3.30 -23.94
CA GLU A 97 2.00 4.70 -23.81
C GLU A 97 2.62 5.35 -22.57
N PRO A 98 2.89 6.66 -22.59
CA PRO A 98 3.38 7.36 -21.41
C PRO A 98 2.28 7.49 -20.35
N LEU A 99 2.62 7.22 -19.10
CA LEU A 99 1.77 7.52 -17.95
C LEU A 99 2.11 8.93 -17.46
N LEU A 100 1.34 9.93 -17.90
CA LEU A 100 1.63 11.32 -17.62
C LEU A 100 0.98 11.78 -16.31
N ARG A 101 1.75 12.49 -15.47
CA ARG A 101 1.20 13.19 -14.30
C ARG A 101 0.06 14.14 -14.67
N SER A 102 0.15 14.76 -15.85
CA SER A 102 -0.81 15.76 -16.31
C SER A 102 -2.17 15.20 -16.72
N SER A 103 -2.26 13.89 -16.98
CA SER A 103 -3.52 13.24 -17.38
C SER A 103 -4.32 12.68 -16.21
N ILE A 104 -3.81 12.78 -14.98
CA ILE A 104 -4.43 12.16 -13.80
C ILE A 104 -4.57 13.21 -12.69
N LEU A 105 -5.76 13.31 -12.11
CA LEU A 105 -6.07 14.22 -11.00
C LEU A 105 -5.94 13.47 -9.68
N VAL A 106 -4.70 13.27 -9.25
CA VAL A 106 -4.38 12.52 -8.02
C VAL A 106 -3.83 13.44 -6.93
N TYR A 107 -4.48 13.38 -5.77
CA TYR A 107 -4.24 14.31 -4.69
C TYR A 107 -3.91 13.61 -3.38
N GLU A 108 -3.14 14.35 -2.60
CA GLU A 108 -2.53 14.05 -1.33
C GLU A 108 -2.97 15.13 -0.34
N GLY A 109 -3.24 14.80 0.91
CA GLY A 109 -3.64 15.84 1.85
C GLY A 109 -4.00 15.36 3.23
N VAL A 110 -4.73 16.21 3.94
CA VAL A 110 -5.10 16.04 5.35
C VAL A 110 -6.54 16.45 5.58
N VAL A 111 -7.16 15.84 6.59
CA VAL A 111 -8.48 16.23 7.09
C VAL A 111 -8.28 17.26 8.19
N ILE A 112 -8.94 18.41 8.07
CA ILE A 112 -8.83 19.52 9.02
C ILE A 112 -10.15 19.74 9.74
N ASP A 113 -10.09 19.99 11.03
CA ASP A 113 -11.24 20.41 11.84
C ASP A 113 -11.88 21.69 11.28
N GLU A 114 -13.21 21.77 11.34
CA GLU A 114 -13.98 22.89 10.78
C GLU A 114 -13.50 24.25 11.30
N SER A 115 -13.14 24.34 12.59
CA SER A 115 -12.69 25.59 13.21
C SER A 115 -11.36 26.11 12.65
N TYR A 116 -10.53 25.22 12.10
CA TYR A 116 -9.23 25.55 11.52
C TYR A 116 -9.25 25.57 9.98
N SER A 117 -10.26 25.01 9.33
CA SER A 117 -10.29 24.86 7.87
C SER A 117 -10.18 26.21 7.12
N ALA A 118 -10.80 27.28 7.62
CA ALA A 118 -10.67 28.61 7.01
C ALA A 118 -9.26 29.24 7.20
N HIS A 119 -8.58 28.90 8.30
CA HIS A 119 -7.19 29.29 8.49
C HIS A 119 -6.28 28.52 7.52
N ARG A 120 -6.45 27.19 7.46
CA ARG A 120 -5.67 26.33 6.57
C ARG A 120 -5.84 26.72 5.10
N LEU A 121 -7.05 27.07 4.67
CA LEU A 121 -7.30 27.53 3.31
C LEU A 121 -6.46 28.77 2.94
N ARG A 122 -6.27 29.70 3.89
CA ARG A 122 -5.41 30.88 3.69
C ARG A 122 -3.94 30.52 3.61
N GLU A 123 -3.48 29.58 4.45
CA GLU A 123 -2.11 29.06 4.37
C GLU A 123 -1.85 28.40 3.02
N ASP A 124 -2.74 27.50 2.60
CA ASP A 124 -2.62 26.77 1.33
C ASP A 124 -2.64 27.74 0.13
N ALA A 125 -3.52 28.76 0.15
CA ALA A 125 -3.60 29.78 -0.92
C ALA A 125 -2.36 30.68 -0.98
N ALA A 126 -1.60 30.81 0.12
CA ALA A 126 -0.33 31.53 0.18
C ALA A 126 0.88 30.68 -0.27
N GLY A 127 0.66 29.46 -0.76
CA GLY A 127 1.72 28.52 -1.16
C GLY A 127 2.11 27.51 -0.06
N GLY A 128 1.32 27.44 1.02
CA GLY A 128 1.54 26.54 2.15
C GLY A 128 2.55 27.08 3.17
N VAL A 129 2.55 26.46 4.36
CA VAL A 129 3.52 26.74 5.42
C VAL A 129 4.43 25.53 5.55
N SER A 130 5.75 25.74 5.42
CA SER A 130 6.73 24.69 5.69
C SER A 130 6.76 24.41 7.18
N ARG A 131 6.58 23.13 7.55
CA ARG A 131 6.61 22.64 8.93
C ARG A 131 7.59 21.47 9.01
N PRO A 132 8.26 21.26 10.16
CA PRO A 132 8.93 20.00 10.45
C PRO A 132 7.98 18.81 10.24
N TRP A 133 8.50 17.68 9.80
CA TRP A 133 7.67 16.50 9.49
C TRP A 133 6.97 15.92 10.73
N ASP A 134 7.53 16.17 11.92
CA ASP A 134 7.02 15.76 13.24
C ASP A 134 6.04 16.77 13.88
N GLU A 135 5.78 17.92 13.24
CA GLU A 135 4.82 18.91 13.70
C GLU A 135 3.59 18.98 12.80
N PRO A 136 2.48 18.28 13.14
CA PRO A 136 1.27 18.34 12.35
C PRO A 136 0.63 19.74 12.42
N PRO A 137 0.06 20.23 11.31
CA PRO A 137 -0.77 21.43 11.26
C PRO A 137 -1.84 21.50 12.38
N PRO A 138 -2.12 22.69 12.93
CA PRO A 138 -3.21 22.86 13.88
C PRO A 138 -4.54 22.39 13.30
N GLY A 139 -5.29 21.62 14.10
CA GLY A 139 -6.58 21.10 13.71
C GLY A 139 -6.52 19.93 12.72
N GLU A 140 -5.35 19.33 12.48
CA GLU A 140 -5.28 18.08 11.72
C GLU A 140 -5.95 16.93 12.47
N LEU A 141 -6.84 16.23 11.77
CA LEU A 141 -7.59 15.08 12.27
C LEU A 141 -7.11 13.76 11.66
N GLY A 142 -6.44 13.80 10.51
CA GLY A 142 -5.95 12.63 9.80
C GLY A 142 -5.52 12.95 8.37
N TRP A 143 -5.23 11.92 7.60
CA TRP A 143 -4.72 12.01 6.22
C TRP A 143 -5.85 11.87 5.19
N ALA A 144 -5.62 12.30 3.95
CA ALA A 144 -6.54 12.12 2.83
C ALA A 144 -5.79 11.82 1.52
N ARG A 145 -6.32 10.87 0.73
CA ARG A 145 -5.80 10.44 -0.58
C ARG A 145 -6.98 10.30 -1.51
N ILE A 146 -7.07 11.17 -2.51
CA ILE A 146 -8.24 11.28 -3.39
C ILE A 146 -7.79 11.35 -4.83
N MET A 147 -8.38 10.51 -5.68
CA MET A 147 -8.34 10.63 -7.13
C MET A 147 -9.66 11.18 -7.63
N VAL A 148 -9.62 12.27 -8.40
CA VAL A 148 -10.81 12.88 -9.00
C VAL A 148 -10.95 12.40 -10.44
N HIS A 149 -12.03 11.69 -10.73
CA HIS A 149 -12.34 11.20 -12.09
C HIS A 149 -13.06 12.27 -12.90
N SER A 150 -13.95 13.00 -12.25
CA SER A 150 -14.69 14.12 -12.83
C SER A 150 -14.93 15.18 -11.77
N GLN A 151 -14.66 16.43 -12.10
CA GLN A 151 -15.00 17.56 -11.22
C GLN A 151 -16.51 17.85 -11.16
N GLY A 152 -17.32 17.17 -11.98
CA GLY A 152 -18.74 17.47 -12.14
C GLY A 152 -19.02 18.81 -12.82
N ASN A 153 -20.30 19.19 -12.84
CA ASN A 153 -20.75 20.49 -13.30
C ASN A 153 -21.94 20.95 -12.45
N PRO A 154 -21.71 21.79 -11.43
CA PRO A 154 -22.76 22.30 -10.55
C PRO A 154 -23.89 23.03 -11.29
N GLU A 155 -23.57 23.73 -12.39
CA GLU A 155 -24.57 24.45 -13.20
C GLU A 155 -25.54 23.50 -13.92
N GLN A 156 -25.09 22.27 -14.20
CA GLN A 156 -25.88 21.21 -14.82
C GLN A 156 -26.40 20.19 -13.79
N GLY A 157 -26.18 20.43 -12.49
CA GLY A 157 -26.54 19.47 -11.44
C GLY A 157 -25.77 18.16 -11.48
N ILE A 158 -24.60 18.13 -12.13
CA ILE A 158 -23.75 16.94 -12.21
C ILE A 158 -22.77 16.98 -11.05
N ALA A 159 -22.86 16.02 -10.13
CA ALA A 159 -21.95 15.93 -9.01
C ALA A 159 -20.53 15.48 -9.42
N PRO A 160 -19.49 15.85 -8.64
CA PRO A 160 -18.14 15.33 -8.83
C PRO A 160 -18.08 13.82 -8.56
N VAL A 161 -17.18 13.14 -9.28
CA VAL A 161 -16.89 11.71 -9.10
C VAL A 161 -15.42 11.56 -8.71
N TYR A 162 -15.18 10.92 -7.57
CA TYR A 162 -13.86 10.73 -7.00
C TYR A 162 -13.82 9.47 -6.13
N GLU A 163 -12.64 8.88 -6.01
CA GLU A 163 -12.37 7.70 -5.20
C GLU A 163 -11.14 7.90 -4.34
N GLY A 164 -10.98 7.06 -3.32
CA GLY A 164 -9.81 7.08 -2.44
C GLY A 164 -10.19 6.82 -1.00
N ALA A 165 -9.32 7.23 -0.09
CA ALA A 165 -9.52 7.03 1.34
C ALA A 165 -9.03 8.23 2.15
N PHE A 166 -9.57 8.36 3.34
CA PHE A 166 -9.11 9.35 4.32
C PHE A 166 -9.29 8.83 5.73
N SER A 167 -8.53 9.37 6.68
CA SER A 167 -8.66 9.05 8.09
C SER A 167 -9.11 10.24 8.93
N VAL A 168 -9.84 9.93 10.00
CA VAL A 168 -10.26 10.91 11.01
C VAL A 168 -10.11 10.27 12.37
N LEU A 169 -9.16 10.76 13.17
CA LEU A 169 -8.88 10.27 14.54
C LEU A 169 -8.67 8.75 14.59
N GLY A 170 -7.94 8.21 13.61
CA GLY A 170 -7.63 6.78 13.48
C GLY A 170 -8.71 5.93 12.80
N GLU A 171 -9.88 6.48 12.52
CA GLU A 171 -10.92 5.80 11.74
C GLU A 171 -10.70 6.03 10.24
N VAL A 172 -10.63 4.98 9.45
CA VAL A 172 -10.47 5.08 7.99
C VAL A 172 -11.82 5.00 7.28
N TYR A 173 -11.99 5.89 6.32
CA TYR A 173 -13.12 5.99 5.42
C TYR A 173 -12.66 5.70 4.00
N HIS A 174 -13.41 4.89 3.28
CA HIS A 174 -13.15 4.54 1.89
C HIS A 174 -14.28 5.04 1.02
N ILE A 175 -13.94 5.69 -0.09
CA ILE A 175 -14.87 6.22 -1.09
C ILE A 175 -14.63 5.47 -2.39
N LEU A 176 -15.67 4.82 -2.88
CA LEU A 176 -15.66 4.09 -4.15
C LEU A 176 -16.83 4.56 -5.00
N THR A 177 -16.72 4.42 -6.32
CA THR A 177 -17.90 4.39 -7.18
C THR A 177 -18.75 3.16 -6.85
N ARG A 178 -20.08 3.28 -7.06
CA ARG A 178 -21.01 2.16 -6.88
C ARG A 178 -20.57 0.93 -7.68
N ASP A 179 -20.12 1.14 -8.91
CA ASP A 179 -19.66 0.07 -9.79
C ASP A 179 -18.43 -0.63 -9.24
N ASN A 180 -17.42 0.12 -8.77
CA ASN A 180 -16.22 -0.49 -8.17
C ASN A 180 -16.55 -1.21 -6.87
N TYR A 181 -17.45 -0.68 -6.03
CA TYR A 181 -17.93 -1.40 -4.85
C TYR A 181 -18.62 -2.72 -5.23
N ILE A 182 -19.49 -2.71 -6.24
CA ILE A 182 -20.17 -3.94 -6.72
C ILE A 182 -19.17 -4.98 -7.26
N ARG A 183 -18.09 -4.54 -7.92
CA ARG A 183 -17.03 -5.43 -8.45
C ARG A 183 -16.16 -6.06 -7.37
N THR A 184 -15.99 -5.38 -6.24
CA THR A 184 -14.99 -5.73 -5.20
C THR A 184 -15.58 -6.24 -3.90
N ARG A 185 -16.90 -6.08 -3.71
CA ARG A 185 -17.61 -6.58 -2.53
C ARG A 185 -17.54 -8.11 -2.39
N GLY A 186 -17.55 -8.56 -1.14
CA GLY A 186 -17.76 -9.94 -0.78
C GLY A 186 -19.24 -10.35 -0.92
N PRO A 187 -19.52 -11.67 -0.98
CA PRO A 187 -20.89 -12.20 -1.09
C PRO A 187 -21.82 -11.83 0.07
N LEU A 188 -21.25 -11.64 1.27
CA LEU A 188 -21.99 -11.33 2.50
C LEU A 188 -22.02 -9.83 2.85
N ASP A 189 -21.42 -8.98 2.01
CA ASP A 189 -21.45 -7.54 2.22
C ASP A 189 -22.86 -6.97 2.02
N PHE A 190 -23.09 -5.77 2.55
CA PHE A 190 -24.28 -4.98 2.27
C PHE A 190 -24.41 -4.66 0.76
N HIS A 191 -25.60 -4.85 0.17
CA HIS A 191 -25.86 -4.48 -1.23
C HIS A 191 -26.29 -3.01 -1.36
N PRO A 192 -25.73 -2.22 -2.29
CA PRO A 192 -26.09 -0.80 -2.43
C PRO A 192 -27.51 -0.56 -2.95
N ASP A 193 -28.28 -1.59 -3.26
CA ASP A 193 -29.64 -1.46 -3.82
C ASP A 193 -30.66 -1.09 -2.75
N GLY A 194 -30.36 -1.38 -1.47
CA GLY A 194 -31.16 -0.96 -0.33
C GLY A 194 -30.85 0.48 0.13
N LEU A 195 -29.87 1.16 -0.46
CA LEU A 195 -29.62 2.57 -0.20
C LEU A 195 -30.57 3.39 -1.05
N ALA A 196 -31.26 4.36 -0.44
CA ALA A 196 -32.03 5.35 -1.18
C ALA A 196 -31.05 6.08 -2.11
N VAL A 197 -31.18 5.81 -3.41
CA VAL A 197 -30.29 6.36 -4.43
C VAL A 197 -30.68 7.83 -4.60
N ASP A 198 -29.94 8.73 -3.97
CA ASP A 198 -29.87 10.08 -4.50
C ASP A 198 -28.92 10.02 -5.71
N GLU A 199 -29.49 9.97 -6.91
CA GLU A 199 -28.73 10.12 -8.18
C GLU A 199 -27.91 11.41 -8.21
N LEU A 200 -28.17 12.33 -7.27
CA LEU A 200 -27.51 13.61 -7.06
C LEU A 200 -26.08 13.54 -6.48
N ASP A 201 -25.61 12.39 -5.97
CA ASP A 201 -24.29 12.26 -5.32
C ASP A 201 -23.21 11.56 -6.20
N GLY A 202 -23.38 11.57 -7.53
CA GLY A 202 -22.35 11.09 -8.46
C GLY A 202 -22.14 9.57 -8.46
N GLY A 203 -23.05 8.81 -7.84
CA GLY A 203 -22.97 7.35 -7.76
C GLY A 203 -21.87 6.84 -6.84
N LEU A 204 -21.45 7.62 -5.85
CA LEU A 204 -20.42 7.23 -4.89
C LEU A 204 -21.01 6.47 -3.71
N VAL A 205 -20.19 5.60 -3.10
CA VAL A 205 -20.48 4.94 -1.82
C VAL A 205 -19.33 5.19 -0.85
N ILE A 206 -19.65 5.26 0.43
CA ILE A 206 -18.68 5.44 1.50
C ILE A 206 -18.92 4.44 2.62
N PHE A 207 -17.83 3.86 3.13
CA PHE A 207 -17.84 2.97 4.28
C PHE A 207 -16.63 3.21 5.18
N ARG A 208 -16.69 2.69 6.41
CA ARG A 208 -15.61 2.77 7.39
C ARG A 208 -15.09 1.39 7.75
N ASP A 209 -13.84 1.32 8.18
CA ASP A 209 -13.27 0.05 8.68
C ASP A 209 -14.04 -0.48 9.89
N SER A 210 -14.51 0.39 10.80
CA SER A 210 -15.33 -0.02 11.96
C SER A 210 -16.70 -0.61 11.62
N ASP A 211 -17.17 -0.46 10.37
CA ASP A 211 -18.44 -1.00 9.90
C ASP A 211 -18.31 -2.45 9.37
N MET A 212 -17.10 -3.02 9.38
CA MET A 212 -16.85 -4.43 9.08
C MET A 212 -17.10 -5.32 10.30
N GLU A 213 -17.51 -6.57 10.08
CA GLU A 213 -17.60 -7.55 11.17
C GLU A 213 -16.26 -7.73 11.89
N LYS A 214 -16.32 -7.77 13.23
CA LYS A 214 -15.14 -8.04 14.06
C LYS A 214 -14.79 -9.53 14.02
N PRO A 215 -13.50 -9.88 14.05
CA PRO A 215 -13.10 -11.28 14.16
C PRO A 215 -13.59 -11.89 15.49
N PRO A 216 -13.95 -13.18 15.51
CA PRO A 216 -14.12 -13.91 16.76
C PRO A 216 -12.77 -14.00 17.49
N ILE A 217 -12.79 -13.85 18.83
CA ILE A 217 -11.60 -13.75 19.72
C ILE A 217 -10.69 -15.00 19.66
N THR A 218 -11.14 -16.10 19.06
CA THR A 218 -10.46 -17.41 19.08
C THR A 218 -9.67 -17.74 17.81
N GLU A 219 -9.66 -16.88 16.79
CA GLU A 219 -9.00 -17.17 15.51
C GLU A 219 -7.54 -16.66 15.48
N SER A 220 -6.62 -17.53 15.90
CA SER A 220 -5.18 -17.35 15.64
C SER A 220 -4.84 -18.03 14.31
N HIS A 221 -4.73 -17.26 13.22
CA HIS A 221 -4.33 -17.80 11.92
C HIS A 221 -2.94 -17.30 11.53
N MET A 222 -2.08 -18.25 11.13
CA MET A 222 -0.85 -17.96 10.38
C MET A 222 -1.23 -17.48 8.98
N CYS A 223 -0.39 -16.71 8.29
CA CYS A 223 -0.63 -16.32 6.90
C CYS A 223 0.25 -17.15 5.94
N SER A 224 -0.09 -17.19 4.64
CA SER A 224 0.65 -17.93 3.61
C SER A 224 2.08 -17.43 3.46
N HIS A 225 2.32 -16.14 3.70
CA HIS A 225 3.66 -15.58 3.86
C HIS A 225 4.51 -16.39 4.86
N ASP A 226 3.91 -16.82 5.98
CA ASP A 226 4.56 -17.63 7.02
C ASP A 226 4.61 -19.11 6.66
N GLY A 227 4.09 -19.52 5.50
CA GLY A 227 4.21 -20.85 4.91
C GLY A 227 5.32 -20.95 3.86
N LEU A 228 5.85 -19.81 3.39
CA LEU A 228 6.92 -19.77 2.40
C LEU A 228 8.25 -20.22 3.01
N GLY A 229 8.88 -21.23 2.42
CA GLY A 229 10.13 -21.80 2.94
C GLY A 229 11.28 -20.79 3.02
N PHE A 230 11.35 -19.85 2.06
CA PHE A 230 12.34 -18.77 2.08
C PHE A 230 12.13 -17.79 3.24
N ASN A 231 10.87 -17.44 3.55
CA ASN A 231 10.55 -16.47 4.60
C ASN A 231 10.77 -17.04 6.02
N GLN A 232 10.73 -18.37 6.16
CA GLN A 232 10.94 -19.09 7.44
C GLN A 232 12.36 -19.61 7.62
N ASP A 233 13.25 -19.47 6.62
CA ASP A 233 14.62 -19.97 6.71
C ASP A 233 15.32 -19.31 7.91
N GLU A 234 15.85 -20.12 8.84
CA GLU A 234 16.61 -19.61 9.98
C GLU A 234 17.88 -18.84 9.55
N GLY A 235 18.35 -19.14 8.34
CA GLY A 235 19.40 -18.43 7.62
C GLY A 235 19.00 -17.04 7.11
N HIS A 236 17.70 -16.68 7.13
CA HIS A 236 17.20 -15.48 6.48
C HIS A 236 17.74 -14.21 7.16
N PRO A 237 18.33 -13.25 6.42
CA PRO A 237 18.99 -12.07 7.01
C PRO A 237 18.10 -11.25 7.94
N VAL A 238 16.81 -11.09 7.60
CA VAL A 238 15.83 -10.38 8.46
C VAL A 238 15.66 -11.10 9.79
N LEU A 239 15.43 -12.43 9.78
CA LEU A 239 15.23 -13.19 11.01
C LEU A 239 16.51 -13.24 11.85
N GLN A 240 17.67 -13.30 11.21
CA GLN A 240 18.96 -13.22 11.90
C GLN A 240 19.17 -11.86 12.56
N ALA A 241 18.80 -10.75 11.92
CA ALA A 241 18.89 -9.43 12.51
C ALA A 241 18.06 -9.32 13.80
N GLY A 242 16.86 -9.94 13.82
CA GLY A 242 16.03 -10.03 15.02
C GLY A 242 16.59 -10.92 16.13
N ARG A 243 17.49 -11.88 15.81
CA ARG A 243 18.13 -12.79 16.79
C ARG A 243 19.47 -12.29 17.33
N GLN A 244 20.21 -11.49 16.56
CA GLN A 244 21.62 -11.15 16.80
C GLN A 244 21.84 -9.89 17.63
N GLN A 245 20.80 -9.17 18.03
CA GLN A 245 20.98 -7.89 18.70
C GLN A 245 20.95 -8.07 20.23
N PRO A 246 22.09 -7.91 20.94
CA PRO A 246 22.09 -7.87 22.39
C PRO A 246 21.31 -6.62 22.86
N PRO A 247 20.73 -6.65 24.08
CA PRO A 247 20.08 -5.49 24.65
C PRO A 247 21.07 -4.31 24.66
N VAL A 248 20.68 -3.19 24.09
CA VAL A 248 21.46 -1.96 24.13
C VAL A 248 21.59 -1.55 25.60
N GLU A 249 22.76 -1.79 26.20
CA GLU A 249 23.09 -1.27 27.52
C GLU A 249 23.14 0.26 27.43
N TYR A 250 22.10 0.91 27.95
CA TYR A 250 22.11 2.35 28.20
C TYR A 250 23.15 2.65 29.29
N GLY A 251 24.39 2.95 28.88
CA GLY A 251 25.44 3.32 29.81
C GLY A 251 26.81 3.56 29.19
N ALA A 252 26.97 4.64 28.41
CA ALA A 252 28.32 5.20 28.19
C ALA A 252 28.29 6.74 28.28
N PRO A 253 29.27 7.39 28.94
CA PRO A 253 29.22 8.82 29.28
C PRO A 253 29.45 9.75 28.08
N TRP A 254 28.92 10.96 28.23
CA TRP A 254 28.66 11.99 27.22
C TRP A 254 29.86 12.87 26.80
N TYR A 255 31.09 12.36 26.70
CA TYR A 255 32.21 13.17 26.19
C TYR A 255 33.34 12.33 25.54
N ASP A 256 33.38 12.25 24.21
CA ASP A 256 34.57 11.85 23.43
C ASP A 256 34.99 13.01 22.50
N PRO A 257 35.99 13.82 22.90
CA PRO A 257 36.42 15.00 22.15
C PRO A 257 37.35 14.68 20.96
N PHE A 258 37.64 13.39 20.66
CA PHE A 258 38.56 13.02 19.58
C PHE A 258 37.99 12.01 18.56
N GLY A 259 36.73 11.59 18.68
CA GLY A 259 36.03 10.84 17.62
C GLY A 259 36.69 9.52 17.23
N LEU A 260 37.35 8.85 18.17
CA LEU A 260 38.14 7.64 17.94
C LEU A 260 37.40 6.35 18.32
N LEU A 261 36.16 6.44 18.82
CA LEU A 261 35.39 5.29 19.33
C LEU A 261 33.95 5.18 18.79
N GLU A 262 33.71 5.52 17.51
CA GLU A 262 32.51 5.02 16.80
C GLU A 262 32.82 3.70 16.09
N PRO A 263 32.18 2.56 16.44
CA PRO A 263 31.98 1.49 15.49
C PRO A 263 30.77 1.87 14.64
N VAL A 264 31.00 2.60 13.55
CA VAL A 264 30.07 2.56 12.41
C VAL A 264 30.01 1.08 11.98
N PRO A 265 28.86 0.40 11.99
CA PRO A 265 28.81 -0.96 11.51
C PRO A 265 29.01 -0.92 9.99
N LYS A 266 30.26 -1.11 9.56
CA LYS A 266 30.57 -1.52 8.20
C LYS A 266 29.94 -2.90 8.02
N MET A 267 28.77 -2.94 7.39
CA MET A 267 28.20 -4.14 6.82
C MET A 267 29.17 -4.63 5.73
N GLY A 268 30.14 -5.47 6.12
CA GLY A 268 31.23 -5.89 5.25
C GLY A 268 32.17 -6.86 5.95
N MET A 269 31.87 -8.16 5.82
CA MET A 269 32.70 -9.35 5.97
C MET A 269 33.66 -9.48 7.19
N LEU A 270 33.51 -10.64 7.86
CA LEU A 270 34.38 -11.24 8.89
C LEU A 270 34.16 -10.75 10.34
N GLY A 271 32.98 -11.04 10.90
CA GLY A 271 32.75 -11.07 12.35
C GLY A 271 32.94 -12.48 12.93
N LYS A 272 33.65 -12.59 14.07
CA LYS A 272 33.87 -13.85 14.81
C LYS A 272 32.55 -14.54 15.12
N ARG A 273 32.51 -15.86 14.88
CA ARG A 273 31.50 -16.76 15.46
C ARG A 273 31.76 -16.86 16.95
N ASP A 274 30.99 -16.13 17.75
CA ASP A 274 30.83 -16.47 19.17
C ASP A 274 29.72 -17.51 19.26
N ASP A 275 30.13 -18.76 19.41
CA ASP A 275 29.27 -19.91 19.64
C ASP A 275 28.74 -19.85 21.10
N VAL A 276 27.77 -18.96 21.36
CA VAL A 276 26.96 -19.06 22.58
C VAL A 276 25.81 -20.01 22.30
N ALA A 277 26.08 -21.29 22.51
CA ALA A 277 25.06 -22.31 22.64
C ALA A 277 24.17 -21.96 23.86
N GLY A 278 22.87 -21.75 23.63
CA GLY A 278 21.85 -21.86 24.67
C GLY A 278 21.11 -20.59 25.10
N SER A 279 20.83 -19.64 24.21
CA SER A 279 19.76 -18.67 24.44
C SER A 279 18.67 -18.83 23.39
N ASN A 280 17.43 -18.92 23.86
CA ASN A 280 16.20 -19.13 23.11
C ASN A 280 15.85 -17.84 22.32
N SER A 281 16.75 -17.37 21.45
CA SER A 281 16.60 -16.09 20.76
C SER A 281 15.56 -16.19 19.65
N THR A 282 14.41 -15.60 19.92
CA THR A 282 13.27 -15.57 19.03
C THR A 282 13.35 -14.30 18.20
N SER A 283 13.11 -14.37 16.90
CA SER A 283 13.19 -13.25 15.95
C SER A 283 12.02 -12.27 16.11
N ASN A 284 11.69 -11.87 17.34
CA ASN A 284 10.47 -11.13 17.68
C ASN A 284 10.68 -9.61 17.74
N PHE A 285 11.89 -9.10 17.46
CA PHE A 285 12.22 -7.67 17.38
C PHE A 285 11.78 -6.82 18.58
N ALA A 286 11.56 -7.43 19.76
CA ALA A 286 11.05 -6.74 20.94
C ALA A 286 11.98 -5.60 21.44
N ASP A 287 13.27 -5.69 21.11
CA ASP A 287 14.27 -4.68 21.46
C ASP A 287 14.26 -3.48 20.51
N GLN A 288 13.66 -3.60 19.32
CA GLN A 288 13.59 -2.55 18.31
C GLN A 288 12.29 -1.75 18.33
N ILE A 289 11.35 -2.09 19.20
CA ILE A 289 10.02 -1.45 19.25
C ILE A 289 10.14 0.08 19.28
N GLY A 290 9.59 0.72 18.25
CA GLY A 290 9.55 2.17 18.07
C GLY A 290 10.88 2.81 17.65
N ASN A 291 11.92 2.02 17.35
CA ASN A 291 13.19 2.55 16.92
C ASN A 291 13.11 3.08 15.48
N THR A 292 13.37 4.37 15.29
CA THR A 292 13.38 5.03 13.99
C THR A 292 14.77 5.52 13.59
N SER A 293 15.84 5.08 14.28
CA SER A 293 17.21 5.57 14.03
C SER A 293 17.70 5.29 12.61
N GLY A 294 17.17 4.24 11.96
CA GLY A 294 17.48 3.90 10.57
C GLY A 294 16.68 4.68 9.52
N CYS A 295 15.59 5.35 9.92
CA CYS A 295 14.73 6.07 8.99
C CYS A 295 15.43 7.32 8.42
N SER A 296 15.20 7.57 7.14
CA SER A 296 15.82 8.72 6.46
C SER A 296 15.24 10.05 6.95
N LYS A 297 16.13 10.98 7.33
CA LYS A 297 15.74 12.37 7.66
C LYS A 297 15.20 13.15 6.48
N THR A 298 15.48 12.70 5.25
CA THR A 298 14.95 13.28 4.01
C THR A 298 14.08 12.27 3.29
N GLN A 299 13.03 12.75 2.61
CA GLN A 299 12.10 11.88 1.92
C GLN A 299 12.83 11.02 0.89
N LYS A 300 12.59 9.71 0.90
CA LYS A 300 13.07 8.75 -0.11
C LYS A 300 11.92 8.26 -0.97
N LEU A 301 12.21 7.87 -2.21
CA LEU A 301 11.22 7.34 -3.14
C LEU A 301 11.62 5.94 -3.57
N VAL A 302 10.68 5.00 -3.51
CA VAL A 302 10.81 3.68 -4.11
C VAL A 302 9.86 3.63 -5.29
N TYR A 303 10.43 3.68 -6.49
CA TYR A 303 9.67 3.48 -7.72
C TYR A 303 9.50 1.98 -8.00
N MET A 304 8.28 1.60 -8.34
CA MET A 304 7.85 0.22 -8.49
C MET A 304 7.29 -0.02 -9.88
N GLY A 305 7.45 -1.24 -10.38
CA GLY A 305 6.63 -1.74 -11.47
C GLY A 305 5.36 -2.39 -10.91
N VAL A 306 4.24 -2.23 -11.58
CA VAL A 306 3.00 -2.94 -11.26
C VAL A 306 2.55 -3.72 -12.48
N ALA A 307 2.28 -5.01 -12.31
CA ALA A 307 1.71 -5.85 -13.35
C ALA A 307 0.26 -6.17 -13.01
N ALA A 308 -0.58 -6.32 -14.02
CA ALA A 308 -1.96 -6.74 -13.85
C ALA A 308 -2.27 -7.93 -14.75
N ASP A 309 -2.76 -9.03 -14.17
CA ASP A 309 -3.17 -10.20 -14.95
C ASP A 309 -4.52 -10.02 -15.65
N CYS A 310 -4.79 -10.91 -16.59
CA CYS A 310 -6.01 -10.85 -17.40
C CYS A 310 -7.29 -10.86 -16.56
N GLU A 311 -7.30 -11.56 -15.42
CA GLU A 311 -8.46 -11.67 -14.53
C GLU A 311 -8.69 -10.36 -13.77
N TYR A 312 -7.62 -9.70 -13.35
CA TYR A 312 -7.67 -8.36 -12.76
C TYR A 312 -8.21 -7.34 -13.78
N ILE A 313 -7.67 -7.36 -15.00
CA ILE A 313 -8.07 -6.48 -16.09
C ILE A 313 -9.54 -6.70 -16.46
N SER A 314 -9.96 -7.96 -16.60
CA SER A 314 -11.33 -8.38 -16.89
C SER A 314 -12.31 -7.90 -15.82
N ARG A 315 -11.95 -8.07 -14.54
CA ARG A 315 -12.77 -7.66 -13.39
C ARG A 315 -13.11 -6.17 -13.43
N TYR A 316 -12.17 -5.31 -13.83
CA TYR A 316 -12.41 -3.87 -13.95
C TYR A 316 -12.95 -3.43 -15.32
N GLY A 317 -13.18 -4.37 -16.24
CA GLY A 317 -13.72 -4.10 -17.57
C GLY A 317 -12.72 -3.49 -18.54
N GLY A 318 -11.42 -3.71 -18.31
CA GLY A 318 -10.34 -3.30 -19.22
C GLY A 318 -9.20 -2.54 -18.55
N ALA A 319 -8.10 -2.41 -19.29
CA ALA A 319 -6.86 -1.78 -18.82
C ALA A 319 -7.02 -0.34 -18.31
N PRO A 320 -7.87 0.54 -18.89
CA PRO A 320 -8.05 1.89 -18.37
C PRO A 320 -8.59 1.92 -16.93
N ASN A 321 -9.64 1.16 -16.64
CA ASN A 321 -10.24 1.12 -15.31
C ASN A 321 -9.31 0.43 -14.29
N ALA A 322 -8.64 -0.64 -14.71
CA ALA A 322 -7.63 -1.31 -13.88
C ALA A 322 -6.46 -0.36 -13.55
N THR A 323 -6.02 0.47 -14.50
CA THR A 323 -4.99 1.49 -14.29
C THR A 323 -5.44 2.49 -13.23
N THR A 324 -6.67 3.00 -13.34
CA THR A 324 -7.26 3.93 -12.36
C THR A 324 -7.25 3.33 -10.95
N MET A 325 -7.64 2.07 -10.81
CA MET A 325 -7.65 1.37 -9.52
C MET A 325 -6.24 1.21 -8.95
N ILE A 326 -5.28 0.73 -9.75
CA ILE A 326 -3.88 0.61 -9.33
C ILE A 326 -3.33 1.95 -8.83
N LEU A 327 -3.61 3.05 -9.54
CA LEU A 327 -3.14 4.37 -9.13
C LEU A 327 -3.80 4.84 -7.83
N ASN A 328 -5.07 4.51 -7.61
CA ASN A 328 -5.78 4.83 -6.37
C ASN A 328 -5.21 4.05 -5.18
N ASP A 329 -4.90 2.76 -5.38
CA ASP A 329 -4.30 1.91 -4.36
C ASP A 329 -2.90 2.40 -3.98
N TRP A 330 -2.03 2.69 -4.97
CA TRP A 330 -0.70 3.22 -4.69
C TRP A 330 -0.75 4.62 -4.07
N ASN A 331 -1.69 5.48 -4.48
CA ASN A 331 -1.86 6.79 -3.84
C ASN A 331 -2.18 6.63 -2.35
N THR A 332 -3.02 5.66 -2.01
CA THR A 332 -3.45 5.40 -0.63
C THR A 332 -2.36 4.70 0.18
N ALA A 333 -1.80 3.60 -0.31
CA ALA A 333 -0.72 2.87 0.34
C ALA A 333 0.51 3.74 0.58
N SER A 334 0.88 4.60 -0.38
CA SER A 334 2.02 5.54 -0.24
C SER A 334 1.84 6.50 0.94
N SER A 335 0.60 6.82 1.34
CA SER A 335 0.33 7.63 2.53
C SER A 335 0.92 7.03 3.79
N LEU A 336 0.75 5.72 3.97
CA LEU A 336 1.20 5.00 5.15
C LEU A 336 2.73 5.02 5.26
N TYR A 337 3.43 4.72 4.17
CA TYR A 337 4.90 4.74 4.14
C TYR A 337 5.46 6.17 4.28
N LYS A 338 4.79 7.17 3.69
CA LYS A 338 5.24 8.56 3.73
C LYS A 338 5.13 9.14 5.15
N THR A 339 4.05 8.79 5.84
CA THR A 339 3.77 9.24 7.21
C THR A 339 4.49 8.42 8.28
N THR A 340 4.91 7.20 7.99
CA THR A 340 5.62 6.35 8.96
C THR A 340 7.15 6.42 8.80
N PHE A 341 7.65 6.35 7.56
CA PHE A 341 9.07 6.14 7.27
C PHE A 341 9.72 7.28 6.49
N ASN A 342 8.97 8.35 6.17
CA ASN A 342 9.41 9.38 5.23
C ASN A 342 9.78 8.78 3.85
N MET A 343 9.03 7.77 3.43
CA MET A 343 9.23 7.07 2.16
C MET A 343 7.97 7.12 1.30
N SER A 344 8.10 7.53 0.05
CA SER A 344 6.99 7.50 -0.91
C SER A 344 7.13 6.35 -1.89
N LEU A 345 6.01 5.69 -2.12
CA LEU A 345 5.85 4.70 -3.15
C LEU A 345 5.38 5.39 -4.43
N GLY A 346 6.02 5.07 -5.55
CA GLY A 346 5.65 5.59 -6.86
C GLY A 346 5.72 4.52 -7.94
N ILE A 347 5.11 4.78 -9.09
CA ILE A 347 4.99 3.86 -10.21
C ILE A 347 5.88 4.36 -11.36
N VAL A 348 6.74 3.47 -11.87
CA VAL A 348 7.57 3.72 -13.07
C VAL A 348 7.12 2.88 -14.27
N GLU A 349 6.42 1.78 -14.06
CA GLU A 349 5.92 0.95 -15.14
C GLU A 349 4.62 0.25 -14.74
N LEU A 350 3.65 0.23 -15.66
CA LEU A 350 2.49 -0.64 -15.60
C LEU A 350 2.62 -1.70 -16.72
N ALA A 351 2.57 -2.98 -16.38
CA ALA A 351 2.57 -4.10 -17.31
C ALA A 351 1.17 -4.73 -17.34
N MET A 352 0.36 -4.32 -18.30
CA MET A 352 -1.07 -4.63 -18.37
C MET A 352 -1.31 -5.75 -19.37
N GLN A 353 -1.91 -6.86 -18.91
CA GLN A 353 -2.34 -7.94 -19.81
C GLN A 353 -3.64 -7.56 -20.52
N GLU A 354 -3.96 -8.30 -21.58
CA GLU A 354 -5.29 -8.24 -22.20
C GLU A 354 -6.36 -8.80 -21.25
N ALA A 355 -7.60 -8.30 -21.36
CA ALA A 355 -8.72 -8.75 -20.54
C ALA A 355 -9.09 -10.23 -20.79
N THR A 356 -8.76 -10.75 -21.96
CA THR A 356 -9.00 -12.16 -22.30
C THR A 356 -7.82 -13.01 -21.85
N CYS A 357 -8.07 -13.90 -20.90
CA CYS A 357 -7.03 -14.81 -20.43
C CYS A 357 -6.59 -15.81 -21.51
N PRO A 358 -5.28 -16.12 -21.58
CA PRO A 358 -4.79 -17.21 -22.41
C PRO A 358 -5.30 -18.57 -21.88
N PRO A 359 -5.33 -19.61 -22.72
CA PRO A 359 -5.61 -20.96 -22.24
C PRO A 359 -4.55 -21.39 -21.22
N ALA A 360 -4.95 -22.17 -20.22
CA ALA A 360 -4.03 -22.64 -19.17
C ALA A 360 -2.97 -23.65 -19.67
N SER A 361 -3.16 -24.24 -20.86
CA SER A 361 -2.25 -25.19 -21.48
C SER A 361 -2.12 -24.95 -22.99
N PRO A 362 -0.89 -24.90 -23.55
CA PRO A 362 0.40 -24.94 -22.86
C PRO A 362 0.58 -23.74 -21.92
N THR A 363 1.59 -23.78 -21.03
CA THR A 363 1.85 -22.69 -20.08
C THR A 363 1.87 -21.33 -20.80
N PRO A 364 1.11 -20.33 -20.32
CA PRO A 364 1.09 -19.01 -20.92
C PRO A 364 2.47 -18.35 -20.97
N ASN A 365 2.61 -17.36 -21.86
CA ASN A 365 3.76 -16.45 -21.86
C ASN A 365 3.25 -15.00 -21.74
N PRO A 366 3.54 -14.28 -20.64
CA PRO A 366 4.33 -14.71 -19.50
C PRO A 366 3.56 -15.69 -18.60
N ALA A 367 4.29 -16.60 -17.96
CA ALA A 367 3.70 -17.71 -17.20
C ALA A 367 2.83 -17.28 -16.00
N TRP A 368 3.07 -16.08 -15.45
CA TRP A 368 2.24 -15.53 -14.37
C TRP A 368 0.83 -15.10 -14.83
N ASN A 369 0.61 -14.87 -16.14
CA ASN A 369 -0.71 -14.52 -16.68
C ASN A 369 -1.56 -15.78 -16.95
N THR A 370 -1.70 -16.63 -15.93
CA THR A 370 -2.51 -17.84 -16.01
C THR A 370 -3.92 -17.57 -15.44
N PRO A 371 -5.02 -18.02 -16.09
CA PRO A 371 -6.38 -17.86 -15.58
C PRO A 371 -6.54 -18.45 -14.18
N CYS A 372 -7.62 -18.09 -13.48
CA CYS A 372 -7.87 -18.63 -12.14
C CYS A 372 -8.14 -20.14 -12.22
N THR A 373 -7.31 -20.93 -11.53
CA THR A 373 -7.48 -22.38 -11.39
C THR A 373 -7.10 -22.81 -9.98
N ASP A 374 -7.73 -23.88 -9.47
CA ASP A 374 -7.40 -24.43 -8.15
C ASP A 374 -5.99 -25.08 -8.09
N SER A 375 -5.37 -25.29 -9.25
CA SER A 375 -4.04 -25.91 -9.37
C SER A 375 -2.89 -24.91 -9.27
N ILE A 376 -3.16 -23.60 -9.30
CA ILE A 376 -2.16 -22.54 -9.23
C ILE A 376 -2.53 -21.62 -8.10
N THR A 377 -1.78 -21.75 -7.00
CA THR A 377 -1.95 -20.94 -5.79
C THR A 377 -1.37 -19.54 -5.96
N LEU A 378 -1.64 -18.65 -5.01
CA LEU A 378 -1.04 -17.32 -4.97
C LEU A 378 0.48 -17.39 -4.78
N ASN A 379 0.97 -18.39 -4.04
CA ASN A 379 2.40 -18.70 -3.91
C ASN A 379 3.02 -19.10 -5.26
N ASP A 380 2.33 -19.93 -6.05
CA ASP A 380 2.77 -20.27 -7.40
C ASP A 380 2.81 -19.03 -8.29
N ARG A 381 1.79 -18.15 -8.21
CA ARG A 381 1.77 -16.88 -8.94
C ARG A 381 2.93 -15.97 -8.53
N LEU A 382 3.21 -15.84 -7.24
CA LEU A 382 4.36 -15.10 -6.73
C LEU A 382 5.67 -15.66 -7.29
N SER A 383 5.86 -16.98 -7.26
CA SER A 383 7.04 -17.62 -7.83
C SER A 383 7.17 -17.38 -9.34
N LEU A 384 6.10 -17.54 -10.12
CA LEU A 384 6.10 -17.32 -11.56
C LEU A 384 6.40 -15.85 -11.90
N PHE A 385 5.82 -14.92 -11.15
CA PHE A 385 6.05 -13.49 -11.32
C PHE A 385 7.47 -13.08 -10.94
N SER A 386 8.04 -13.68 -9.90
CA SER A 386 9.43 -13.48 -9.48
C SER A 386 10.44 -13.94 -10.53
N ALA A 387 10.15 -15.07 -11.21
CA ALA A 387 10.96 -15.54 -12.34
C ALA A 387 10.93 -14.52 -13.49
N TRP A 388 9.73 -14.05 -13.86
CA TRP A 388 9.57 -13.02 -14.89
C TRP A 388 10.29 -11.71 -14.54
N ARG A 389 10.27 -11.28 -13.27
CA ARG A 389 11.06 -10.11 -12.86
C ARG A 389 12.56 -10.34 -13.00
N GLY A 390 13.06 -11.52 -12.63
CA GLY A 390 14.48 -11.85 -12.76
C GLY A 390 15.01 -11.75 -14.20
N GLU A 391 14.18 -12.09 -15.18
CA GLU A 391 14.49 -11.93 -16.60
C GLU A 391 14.65 -10.45 -17.01
N ARG A 392 13.98 -9.53 -16.29
CA ARG A 392 13.99 -8.09 -16.53
C ARG A 392 15.09 -7.33 -15.78
N GLY A 393 15.60 -7.85 -14.66
CA GLY A 393 16.43 -7.10 -13.71
C GLY A 393 17.94 -7.00 -13.98
N GLY A 394 18.40 -6.98 -15.25
CA GLY A 394 19.82 -7.07 -15.69
C GLY A 394 20.90 -6.72 -14.64
N SER A 395 21.81 -7.61 -14.23
CA SER A 395 22.99 -8.07 -14.99
C SER A 395 23.26 -9.58 -14.83
N SER A 396 22.20 -10.37 -14.62
CA SER A 396 22.23 -11.83 -14.84
C SER A 396 20.97 -12.37 -15.54
N GLY A 397 20.06 -11.50 -15.99
CA GLY A 397 18.90 -11.82 -16.82
C GLY A 397 19.06 -11.15 -18.19
N SER A 398 18.62 -11.80 -19.25
CA SER A 398 18.82 -11.42 -20.65
C SER A 398 18.02 -10.18 -21.12
N GLY A 399 17.31 -9.48 -20.24
CA GLY A 399 16.48 -8.31 -20.55
C GLY A 399 17.17 -6.95 -20.34
N PRO A 400 16.62 -5.87 -20.92
CA PRO A 400 17.04 -4.50 -20.63
C PRO A 400 16.67 -4.19 -19.17
N GLY A 401 17.66 -4.16 -18.28
CA GLY A 401 17.50 -3.93 -16.84
C GLY A 401 16.41 -2.92 -16.48
N ASP A 402 15.45 -3.29 -15.63
CA ASP A 402 14.54 -2.32 -15.02
C ASP A 402 15.15 -1.69 -13.76
N SER A 403 14.79 -0.42 -13.51
CA SER A 403 15.25 0.36 -12.36
C SER A 403 14.24 0.36 -11.21
N ALA A 404 13.31 -0.62 -11.18
CA ALA A 404 12.25 -0.66 -10.19
C ALA A 404 12.76 -1.31 -8.89
N GLY A 405 12.57 -0.62 -7.77
CA GLY A 405 12.95 -1.14 -6.45
C GLY A 405 12.15 -2.40 -6.08
N LEU A 406 10.92 -2.51 -6.57
CA LEU A 406 10.02 -3.65 -6.39
C LEU A 406 9.11 -3.83 -7.61
N TRP A 407 8.56 -5.03 -7.77
CA TRP A 407 7.40 -5.25 -8.62
C TRP A 407 6.23 -5.85 -7.84
N HIS A 408 5.03 -5.43 -8.18
CA HIS A 408 3.80 -5.92 -7.55
C HIS A 408 2.85 -6.45 -8.61
N LEU A 409 2.33 -7.67 -8.42
CA LEU A 409 1.31 -8.24 -9.29
C LEU A 409 -0.08 -8.01 -8.67
N MET A 410 -0.95 -7.40 -9.45
CA MET A 410 -2.37 -7.26 -9.16
C MET A 410 -3.12 -8.39 -9.88
N SER A 411 -3.75 -9.28 -9.11
CA SER A 411 -4.38 -10.49 -9.62
C SER A 411 -5.89 -10.53 -9.40
N GLY A 412 -6.62 -11.07 -10.36
CA GLY A 412 -8.03 -11.40 -10.17
C GLY A 412 -8.28 -12.72 -9.41
N CYS A 413 -7.22 -13.47 -9.09
CA CYS A 413 -7.27 -14.87 -8.64
C CYS A 413 -6.81 -15.07 -7.18
N PRO A 414 -7.72 -15.00 -6.19
CA PRO A 414 -7.42 -15.41 -4.83
C PRO A 414 -7.23 -16.93 -4.71
N THR A 415 -6.52 -17.38 -3.66
CA THR A 415 -6.36 -18.80 -3.33
C THR A 415 -7.04 -19.10 -2.00
N GLY A 416 -8.23 -19.71 -2.05
CA GLY A 416 -9.03 -19.90 -0.83
C GLY A 416 -9.35 -18.57 -0.16
N THR A 417 -8.84 -18.35 1.05
CA THR A 417 -8.95 -17.07 1.76
C THR A 417 -7.75 -16.16 1.53
N GLU A 418 -6.74 -16.55 0.76
CA GLU A 418 -5.51 -15.78 0.58
C GLU A 418 -5.72 -14.66 -0.43
N VAL A 419 -5.47 -13.42 0.01
CA VAL A 419 -5.59 -12.22 -0.82
C VAL A 419 -4.26 -11.53 -1.12
N GLY A 420 -3.16 -11.96 -0.52
CA GLY A 420 -1.84 -11.38 -0.74
C GLY A 420 -0.72 -12.30 -0.26
N VAL A 421 0.44 -12.17 -0.93
CA VAL A 421 1.70 -12.81 -0.52
C VAL A 421 2.91 -12.07 -1.08
N ALA A 422 3.99 -12.02 -0.30
CA ALA A 422 5.24 -11.37 -0.67
C ALA A 422 6.47 -12.11 -0.14
N TRP A 423 7.61 -11.86 -0.78
CA TRP A 423 8.91 -12.29 -0.28
C TRP A 423 9.45 -11.32 0.77
N LEU A 424 9.93 -11.85 1.88
CA LEU A 424 10.42 -11.07 3.03
C LEU A 424 11.75 -10.37 2.71
N GLY A 425 11.83 -9.06 2.93
CA GLY A 425 13.09 -8.29 2.87
C GLY A 425 13.75 -8.23 1.48
N GLN A 426 12.95 -8.13 0.41
CA GLN A 426 13.42 -8.18 -0.97
C GLN A 426 13.40 -6.84 -1.73
N VAL A 427 13.21 -5.70 -1.04
CA VAL A 427 13.39 -4.37 -1.64
C VAL A 427 14.74 -4.29 -2.37
N CYS A 428 14.72 -3.77 -3.61
CA CYS A 428 15.86 -3.61 -4.51
C CYS A 428 16.52 -4.93 -4.99
N ASN A 429 16.01 -6.11 -4.64
CA ASN A 429 16.56 -7.37 -5.16
C ASN A 429 16.04 -7.64 -6.58
N THR A 430 16.68 -7.11 -7.62
CA THR A 430 16.23 -7.25 -9.02
C THR A 430 16.48 -8.64 -9.64
N LYS A 431 17.21 -9.52 -8.95
CA LYS A 431 17.56 -10.85 -9.47
C LYS A 431 16.60 -11.90 -8.94
N SER A 432 16.37 -12.93 -9.74
CA SER A 432 15.63 -14.11 -9.30
C SER A 432 16.57 -15.25 -8.90
N SER A 433 16.23 -15.97 -7.83
CA SER A 433 16.91 -17.20 -7.44
C SER A 433 15.91 -18.21 -6.87
N GLY A 434 16.21 -19.51 -6.99
CA GLY A 434 15.36 -20.58 -6.45
C GLY A 434 14.88 -21.54 -7.52
N SER A 435 13.91 -22.37 -7.17
CA SER A 435 13.27 -23.35 -8.06
C SER A 435 11.77 -23.10 -8.16
N GLN A 436 11.09 -23.77 -9.10
CA GLN A 436 9.64 -23.62 -9.30
C GLN A 436 8.86 -23.74 -7.98
N GLY A 437 7.93 -22.81 -7.76
CA GLY A 437 7.16 -22.68 -6.51
C GLY A 437 7.88 -21.89 -5.41
N ASN A 438 9.17 -21.60 -5.56
CA ASN A 438 10.00 -20.84 -4.61
C ASN A 438 11.06 -19.99 -5.34
N VAL A 439 10.70 -19.40 -6.49
CA VAL A 439 11.57 -18.42 -7.14
C VAL A 439 11.37 -17.08 -6.45
N VAL A 440 12.45 -16.52 -5.91
CA VAL A 440 12.46 -15.33 -5.07
C VAL A 440 13.04 -14.15 -5.83
N SER A 441 12.36 -13.01 -5.74
CA SER A 441 12.89 -11.69 -6.09
C SER A 441 12.18 -10.64 -5.21
N GLY A 442 12.52 -9.37 -5.30
CA GLY A 442 11.70 -8.22 -4.85
C GLY A 442 10.33 -8.09 -5.52
N THR A 443 9.45 -9.02 -5.18
CA THR A 443 8.10 -9.18 -5.72
C THR A 443 7.07 -9.41 -4.62
N ALA A 444 5.85 -8.98 -4.92
CA ALA A 444 4.65 -9.23 -4.14
C ALA A 444 3.45 -9.47 -5.07
N VAL A 445 2.40 -10.09 -4.55
CA VAL A 445 1.11 -10.29 -5.23
C VAL A 445 -0.01 -9.86 -4.30
N SER A 446 -0.99 -9.12 -4.82
CA SER A 446 -2.26 -8.84 -4.13
C SER A 446 -3.45 -9.06 -5.06
N THR A 447 -4.58 -9.41 -4.48
CA THR A 447 -5.80 -9.71 -5.24
C THR A 447 -6.85 -8.63 -5.10
N ALA A 448 -7.63 -8.43 -6.16
CA ALA A 448 -8.74 -7.47 -6.17
C ALA A 448 -9.73 -7.68 -5.01
N GLY A 449 -10.05 -6.61 -4.29
CA GLY A 449 -10.95 -6.64 -3.14
C GLY A 449 -11.32 -5.26 -2.62
N ARG A 450 -12.23 -5.19 -1.65
CA ARG A 450 -12.77 -3.93 -1.14
C ARG A 450 -11.73 -3.04 -0.43
N THR A 451 -10.73 -3.65 0.19
CA THR A 451 -9.63 -3.01 0.94
C THR A 451 -8.28 -3.30 0.29
N GLU A 452 -8.24 -3.28 -1.04
CA GLU A 452 -7.08 -3.69 -1.85
C GLU A 452 -5.80 -2.94 -1.48
N TRP A 453 -5.86 -1.62 -1.32
CA TRP A 453 -4.69 -0.83 -0.90
C TRP A 453 -4.08 -1.26 0.45
N GLN A 454 -4.88 -1.80 1.38
CA GLN A 454 -4.38 -2.29 2.68
C GLN A 454 -3.57 -3.58 2.48
N VAL A 455 -4.05 -4.47 1.61
CA VAL A 455 -3.31 -5.68 1.23
C VAL A 455 -2.03 -5.30 0.49
N VAL A 456 -2.10 -4.39 -0.48
CA VAL A 456 -0.89 -3.88 -1.17
C VAL A 456 0.10 -3.31 -0.16
N ALA A 457 -0.35 -2.50 0.80
CA ALA A 457 0.52 -1.93 1.83
C ALA A 457 1.13 -2.98 2.75
N HIS A 458 0.38 -4.02 3.13
CA HIS A 458 0.83 -5.16 3.94
C HIS A 458 1.93 -5.95 3.21
N GLU A 459 1.69 -6.33 1.94
CA GLU A 459 2.63 -7.14 1.17
C GLU A 459 3.92 -6.36 0.84
N ILE A 460 3.82 -5.05 0.59
CA ILE A 460 5.00 -4.19 0.50
C ILE A 460 5.73 -4.17 1.86
N GLY A 461 5.03 -4.27 2.99
CA GLY A 461 5.62 -4.27 4.32
C GLY A 461 6.55 -5.48 4.50
N HIS A 462 6.11 -6.65 4.05
CA HIS A 462 6.95 -7.83 3.95
C HIS A 462 8.16 -7.63 3.05
N ASN A 463 8.00 -7.03 1.86
CA ASN A 463 9.15 -6.72 1.02
C ASN A 463 10.16 -5.80 1.72
N PHE A 464 9.70 -4.87 2.56
CA PHE A 464 10.54 -4.02 3.39
C PHE A 464 11.16 -4.75 4.59
N GLY A 465 10.72 -5.97 4.87
CA GLY A 465 11.28 -6.85 5.89
C GLY A 465 10.39 -7.03 7.10
N ALA A 466 9.23 -6.38 7.19
CA ALA A 466 8.32 -6.56 8.32
C ALA A 466 7.83 -8.00 8.42
N ILE A 467 8.01 -8.61 9.60
CA ILE A 467 7.30 -9.83 9.96
C ILE A 467 5.91 -9.47 10.50
N HIS A 468 5.04 -10.48 10.61
CA HIS A 468 3.71 -10.28 11.16
C HIS A 468 3.72 -9.80 12.62
N ASP A 469 2.77 -8.95 12.93
CA ASP A 469 2.42 -8.63 14.31
C ASP A 469 1.82 -9.84 15.01
N CYS A 470 2.12 -9.98 16.30
CA CYS A 470 1.60 -11.07 17.11
C CYS A 470 0.09 -10.96 17.33
N THR A 471 -0.60 -12.10 17.26
CA THR A 471 -2.04 -12.23 17.53
C THR A 471 -2.31 -13.04 18.79
N THR A 472 -3.58 -13.20 19.15
CA THR A 472 -4.01 -13.96 20.32
C THR A 472 -3.40 -15.37 20.35
N GLY A 473 -2.92 -15.78 21.53
CA GLY A 473 -2.23 -17.06 21.72
C GLY A 473 -0.70 -17.00 21.58
N CYS A 474 -0.15 -15.83 21.23
CA CYS A 474 1.28 -15.62 21.20
C CYS A 474 1.91 -15.60 22.62
N THR A 475 3.21 -15.87 22.66
CA THR A 475 4.05 -15.82 23.85
C THR A 475 5.20 -14.85 23.65
N GLY A 476 5.91 -14.46 24.71
CA GLY A 476 7.11 -13.62 24.60
C GLY A 476 8.23 -14.23 23.73
N SER A 477 8.13 -15.52 23.38
CA SER A 477 9.04 -16.25 22.50
C SER A 477 8.47 -16.54 21.10
N SER A 478 7.31 -16.00 20.74
CA SER A 478 6.74 -16.21 19.42
C SER A 478 7.56 -15.46 18.34
N ALA A 479 7.75 -16.06 17.16
CA ALA A 479 8.45 -15.45 16.02
C ALA A 479 7.53 -14.46 15.28
N CYS A 480 7.06 -13.43 15.98
CA CYS A 480 6.19 -12.36 15.50
C CYS A 480 6.55 -11.06 16.20
N CYS A 481 6.06 -9.94 15.70
CA CYS A 481 6.28 -8.61 16.25
C CYS A 481 5.30 -8.33 17.42
N PRO A 482 5.74 -8.25 18.70
CA PRO A 482 4.85 -8.05 19.82
C PRO A 482 4.39 -6.59 19.91
N ARG A 483 3.20 -6.38 20.48
CA ARG A 483 2.63 -5.04 20.71
C ARG A 483 3.56 -4.13 21.53
N SER A 484 4.19 -4.70 22.55
CA SER A 484 5.15 -4.02 23.42
C SER A 484 6.05 -5.05 24.10
N ARG A 485 7.07 -4.61 24.85
CA ARG A 485 7.93 -5.50 25.63
C ARG A 485 7.21 -6.32 26.71
N THR A 486 5.99 -5.93 27.09
CA THR A 486 5.21 -6.58 28.17
C THR A 486 3.88 -7.18 27.70
N SER A 487 3.45 -6.85 26.48
CA SER A 487 2.22 -7.35 25.88
C SER A 487 2.54 -7.91 24.51
N CYS A 488 2.28 -9.20 24.33
CA CYS A 488 2.55 -9.88 23.07
C CYS A 488 1.45 -9.56 22.03
N ASP A 489 0.19 -9.83 22.36
CA ASP A 489 -0.93 -9.70 21.43
C ASP A 489 -1.16 -8.24 21.02
N SER A 490 -1.16 -8.00 19.70
CA SER A 490 -1.41 -6.71 19.06
C SER A 490 -2.90 -6.47 18.79
N GLY A 491 -3.76 -7.47 18.98
CA GLY A 491 -5.21 -7.37 18.83
C GLY A 491 -5.67 -7.17 17.38
N SER A 492 -4.84 -7.56 16.40
CA SER A 492 -5.08 -7.38 14.96
C SER A 492 -5.36 -5.93 14.54
N GLN A 493 -4.72 -4.95 15.20
CA GLN A 493 -5.02 -3.52 15.01
C GLN A 493 -4.13 -2.82 13.97
N PHE A 494 -3.11 -3.50 13.46
CA PHE A 494 -2.05 -2.90 12.65
C PHE A 494 -1.97 -3.58 11.29
N ILE A 495 -1.40 -2.86 10.31
CA ILE A 495 -1.34 -3.29 8.91
C ILE A 495 -0.62 -4.63 8.75
N MET A 496 0.34 -4.98 9.62
CA MET A 496 1.09 -6.24 9.56
C MET A 496 0.44 -7.36 10.39
N SER A 497 -0.84 -7.22 10.76
CA SER A 497 -1.62 -8.33 11.32
C SER A 497 -1.79 -9.43 10.26
N PRO A 498 -1.57 -10.72 10.60
CA PRO A 498 -1.82 -11.83 9.67
C PRO A 498 -3.31 -12.10 9.45
N VAL A 499 -4.19 -11.45 10.21
CA VAL A 499 -5.65 -11.58 10.13
C VAL A 499 -6.25 -10.20 9.91
N SER A 500 -6.97 -10.02 8.80
CA SER A 500 -7.58 -8.73 8.48
C SER A 500 -8.70 -8.34 9.43
N SER A 501 -8.63 -7.13 9.97
CA SER A 501 -9.54 -6.58 10.97
C SER A 501 -9.79 -5.07 10.78
N SER A 502 -10.78 -4.53 11.51
CA SER A 502 -11.12 -3.11 11.46
C SER A 502 -9.98 -2.26 12.04
N GLY A 503 -9.48 -1.28 11.28
CA GLY A 503 -8.53 -0.27 11.75
C GLY A 503 -7.07 -0.50 11.35
N GLU A 504 -6.78 -1.53 10.54
CA GLU A 504 -5.45 -1.85 10.02
C GLU A 504 -4.96 -0.81 9.03
N SER A 505 -4.48 0.31 9.54
CA SER A 505 -4.08 1.46 8.72
C SER A 505 -2.81 2.13 9.22
N THR A 506 -2.13 1.50 10.18
CA THR A 506 -0.87 1.95 10.77
C THR A 506 0.04 0.76 11.01
N PHE A 507 1.35 0.97 10.96
CA PHE A 507 2.33 -0.02 11.40
C PHE A 507 2.37 -0.09 12.93
N SER A 508 2.57 -1.28 13.49
CA SER A 508 2.83 -1.39 14.93
C SER A 508 4.19 -0.76 15.26
N PRO A 509 4.41 -0.31 16.50
CA PRO A 509 5.74 0.12 16.92
C PRO A 509 6.82 -0.96 16.71
N CYS A 510 6.48 -2.25 16.79
CA CYS A 510 7.44 -3.30 16.47
C CYS A 510 7.77 -3.36 14.97
N SER A 511 6.76 -3.34 14.09
CA SER A 511 6.99 -3.32 12.64
C SER A 511 7.79 -2.09 12.21
N ILE A 512 7.58 -0.94 12.87
CA ILE A 512 8.38 0.28 12.65
C ILE A 512 9.85 0.06 12.97
N GLY A 513 10.16 -0.63 14.06
CA GLY A 513 11.54 -0.94 14.42
C GLY A 513 12.18 -2.07 13.61
N ASN A 514 11.35 -2.96 13.09
CA ASN A 514 11.76 -4.05 12.21
C ASN A 514 12.19 -3.51 10.83
N ILE A 515 11.41 -2.60 10.25
CA ILE A 515 11.67 -1.97 8.94
C ILE A 515 12.80 -0.94 9.09
#